data_AF-A0AAE8MST6-F1
#
_entry.id   AF-A0AAE8MST6-F1
#
_cell.length_a   1.000
_cell.length_b   1.000
_cell.length_c   1.000
_cell.angle_alpha   90.00
_cell.angle_beta   90.00
_cell.angle_gamma   90.00
#
_symmetry.space_group_name_H-M   'P 1'
#
loop_
_entity.id
_entity.type
_entity.pdbx_description
1 polymer ?
#
loop_
_entity_poly.entity_id
_entity_poly.type
_entity_poly.pdbx_seq_one_letter_code
_entity_poly.pdbx_strand_id
1 'polypeptide(L)'
;MSSDSTSQQEPLTQVDVIITGVEGADRISGNNNATYGPVPRDEQLFRIELLEIAPSPIPVDQIFFVLLRGYIPPSKEKDINPDHLAAATLSITLSALLSDGEIEKPKTYAVPLRTTAFRDNAHISIRDEEGNFVDGLTGKGNNDIVTDFWIPGMFLRTGRWTFEVVGRM
;
A
#
# COMPACT_ATOMS: atom_id res chain seq x y z
N MET A 1 -3.47 -12.28 41.63
CA MET A 1 -4.25 -11.68 40.54
C MET A 1 -3.45 -10.50 40.03
N SER A 2 -2.72 -10.68 38.93
CA SER A 2 -1.89 -9.63 38.34
C SER A 2 -2.72 -8.92 37.28
N SER A 3 -2.85 -7.60 37.39
CA SER A 3 -3.57 -6.75 36.45
C SER A 3 -2.73 -6.52 35.19
N ASP A 4 -3.25 -6.98 34.05
CA ASP A 4 -2.74 -6.64 32.72
C ASP A 4 -2.84 -5.14 32.48
N SER A 5 -1.71 -4.51 32.20
CA SER A 5 -1.67 -3.15 31.66
C SER A 5 -1.80 -3.23 30.15
N THR A 6 -3.02 -3.15 29.62
CA THR A 6 -3.24 -2.82 28.21
C THR A 6 -2.71 -1.40 27.97
N SER A 7 -1.55 -1.28 27.33
CA SER A 7 -1.07 -0.02 26.79
C SER A 7 -1.97 0.38 25.62
N GLN A 8 -3.02 1.15 25.91
CA GLN A 8 -3.71 1.90 24.87
C GLN A 8 -2.74 2.95 24.32
N GLN A 9 -2.41 2.80 23.04
CA GLN A 9 -1.55 3.71 22.31
C GLN A 9 -2.35 5.01 22.09
N GLU A 10 -1.84 6.14 22.59
CA GLU A 10 -2.47 7.43 22.32
C GLU A 10 -2.38 7.76 20.82
N PRO A 11 -3.46 8.22 20.18
CA PRO A 11 -3.41 8.68 18.80
C PRO A 11 -2.52 9.92 18.76
N LEU A 12 -1.33 9.78 18.17
CA LEU A 12 -0.47 10.92 17.90
C LEU A 12 -1.21 11.86 16.95
N THR A 13 -1.52 13.06 17.44
CA THR A 13 -2.11 14.16 16.67
C THR A 13 -1.44 14.25 15.30
N GLN A 14 -2.26 14.15 14.25
CA GLN A 14 -1.84 14.19 12.86
C GLN A 14 -1.27 15.58 12.52
N VAL A 15 -0.01 15.81 12.85
CA VAL A 15 0.75 16.95 12.36
C VAL A 15 1.51 16.49 11.12
N ASP A 16 1.13 17.03 9.97
CA ASP A 16 1.73 16.74 8.67
C ASP A 16 3.20 17.19 8.66
N VAL A 17 4.09 16.30 9.10
CA VAL A 17 5.53 16.46 8.85
C VAL A 17 5.85 15.49 7.72
N ILE A 18 5.91 16.06 6.51
CA ILE A 18 6.28 15.38 5.28
C ILE A 18 7.74 14.98 5.40
N ILE A 19 8.00 13.73 5.79
CA ILE A 19 9.33 13.14 5.61
C ILE A 19 9.30 12.48 4.25
N THR A 20 9.93 13.14 3.27
CA THR A 20 10.20 12.64 1.91
C THR A 20 9.01 12.41 0.97
N GLY A 21 7.80 12.88 1.29
CA GLY A 21 6.78 13.02 0.24
C GLY A 21 7.18 14.14 -0.71
N VAL A 22 7.09 13.92 -2.02
CA VAL A 22 7.22 15.01 -3.00
C VAL A 22 6.23 16.11 -2.59
N GLU A 23 6.73 17.31 -2.32
CA GLU A 23 5.90 18.44 -1.89
C GLU A 23 4.82 18.69 -2.96
N GLY A 24 3.55 18.51 -2.61
CA GLY A 24 2.41 18.59 -3.54
C GLY A 24 1.95 17.26 -4.16
N ALA A 25 2.50 16.11 -3.75
CA ALA A 25 1.97 14.81 -4.18
C ALA A 25 0.57 14.55 -3.63
N ASP A 26 -0.32 14.10 -4.51
CA ASP A 26 -1.70 13.75 -4.17
C ASP A 26 -1.73 12.68 -3.07
N ARG A 27 -2.45 12.94 -1.98
CA ARG A 27 -2.66 11.95 -0.91
C ARG A 27 -3.66 10.89 -1.36
N ILE A 28 -3.42 9.65 -0.92
CA ILE A 28 -4.34 8.54 -1.13
C ILE A 28 -5.24 8.41 0.10
N SER A 29 -6.56 8.31 -0.11
CA SER A 29 -7.54 8.17 0.96
C SER A 29 -7.34 6.87 1.77
N GLY A 30 -7.74 6.88 3.05
CA GLY A 30 -7.79 5.71 3.94
C GLY A 30 -6.91 5.84 5.20
N ASN A 31 -6.84 4.79 6.04
CA ASN A 31 -6.05 4.79 7.28
C ASN A 31 -4.55 4.58 7.03
N ASN A 32 -3.94 5.50 6.29
CA ASN A 32 -2.56 5.43 5.84
C ASN A 32 -1.90 6.82 5.84
N ASN A 33 -0.60 6.84 5.54
CA ASN A 33 0.15 8.06 5.26
C ASN A 33 0.85 7.93 3.89
N ALA A 34 0.03 7.70 2.86
CA ALA A 34 0.45 7.41 1.51
C ALA A 34 0.17 8.55 0.54
N THR A 35 1.05 8.72 -0.43
CA THR A 35 0.87 9.58 -1.59
C THR A 35 1.05 8.78 -2.87
N TYR A 36 0.56 9.32 -3.98
CA TYR A 36 1.09 8.92 -5.28
C TYR A 36 2.58 9.32 -5.31
N GLY A 37 3.45 8.41 -5.72
CA GLY A 37 4.89 8.67 -5.75
C GLY A 37 5.29 9.70 -6.82
N PRO A 38 6.50 9.61 -7.39
CA PRO A 38 6.96 10.58 -8.39
C PRO A 38 6.16 10.55 -9.71
N VAL A 39 5.32 9.54 -9.91
CA VAL A 39 4.44 9.43 -11.07
C VAL A 39 3.06 10.00 -10.72
N PRO A 40 2.60 11.07 -11.41
CA PRO A 40 1.32 11.69 -11.16
C PRO A 40 0.15 10.71 -11.24
N ARG A 41 -0.89 10.94 -10.44
CA ARG A 41 -2.10 10.12 -10.36
C ARG A 41 -2.69 9.76 -11.72
N ASP A 42 -2.76 10.72 -12.64
CA ASP A 42 -3.37 10.55 -13.96
C ASP A 42 -2.48 9.79 -14.94
N GLU A 43 -1.18 9.73 -14.67
CA GLU A 43 -0.20 9.01 -15.46
C GLU A 43 -0.07 7.54 -15.03
N GLN A 44 -0.46 7.19 -13.80
CA GLN A 44 -0.43 5.80 -13.32
C GLN A 44 -1.35 4.86 -14.10
N LEU A 45 -0.89 3.65 -14.38
CA LEU A 45 -1.71 2.59 -15.02
C LEU A 45 -2.94 2.29 -14.18
N PHE A 46 -2.72 2.16 -12.87
CA PHE A 46 -3.73 1.83 -11.88
C PHE A 46 -3.98 3.03 -10.99
N ARG A 47 -5.18 3.61 -11.06
CA ARG A 47 -5.56 4.76 -10.26
C ARG A 47 -6.11 4.28 -8.92
N ILE A 48 -5.31 4.46 -7.88
CA ILE A 48 -5.61 4.02 -6.51
C ILE A 48 -6.57 5.02 -5.86
N GLU A 49 -7.77 4.62 -5.47
CA GLU A 49 -8.73 5.52 -4.80
C GLU A 49 -8.67 5.42 -3.28
N LEU A 50 -8.25 4.27 -2.76
CA LEU A 50 -8.25 3.97 -1.34
C LEU A 50 -7.08 3.04 -1.01
N LEU A 51 -6.42 3.31 0.10
CA LEU A 51 -5.44 2.44 0.73
C LEU A 51 -5.75 2.33 2.22
N GLU A 52 -6.29 1.20 2.64
CA GLU A 52 -6.58 0.91 4.04
C GLU A 52 -5.49 0.01 4.62
N ILE A 53 -5.05 0.33 5.83
CA ILE A 53 -4.10 -0.49 6.59
C ILE A 53 -4.77 -0.88 7.90
N ALA A 54 -4.73 -2.17 8.24
CA ALA A 54 -5.36 -2.69 9.45
C ALA A 54 -4.44 -3.70 10.18
N PRO A 55 -4.12 -3.49 11.47
CA PRO A 55 -4.45 -2.29 12.24
C PRO A 55 -3.61 -1.08 11.81
N SER A 56 -4.12 0.12 12.09
CA SER A 56 -3.42 1.38 11.89
C SER A 56 -3.35 2.12 13.24
N PRO A 57 -2.15 2.53 13.71
CA PRO A 57 -0.84 2.39 13.07
C PRO A 57 -0.37 0.93 12.96
N ILE A 58 0.55 0.67 12.02
CA ILE A 58 1.09 -0.69 11.79
C ILE A 58 1.80 -1.18 13.06
N PRO A 59 1.42 -2.35 13.58
CA PRO A 59 2.02 -2.91 14.78
C PRO A 59 3.43 -3.42 14.48
N VAL A 60 4.32 -3.31 15.47
CA VAL A 60 5.69 -3.82 15.34
C VAL A 60 5.70 -5.34 15.40
N ASP A 61 6.43 -5.95 14.46
CA ASP A 61 6.65 -7.41 14.37
C ASP A 61 5.35 -8.24 14.45
N GLN A 62 4.28 -7.71 13.85
CA GLN A 62 2.96 -8.34 13.82
C GLN A 62 2.38 -8.31 12.40
N ILE A 63 1.42 -9.19 12.15
CA ILE A 63 0.69 -9.22 10.89
C ILE A 63 -0.19 -7.97 10.78
N PHE A 64 -0.21 -7.39 9.59
CA PHE A 64 -1.17 -6.37 9.21
C PHE A 64 -1.69 -6.68 7.81
N PHE A 65 -2.82 -6.07 7.48
CA PHE A 65 -3.48 -6.19 6.19
C PHE A 65 -3.47 -4.85 5.48
N VAL A 66 -3.29 -4.89 4.17
CA VAL A 66 -3.51 -3.74 3.29
C VAL A 66 -4.62 -4.08 2.32
N LEU A 67 -5.60 -3.18 2.22
CA LEU A 67 -6.57 -3.16 1.13
C LEU A 67 -6.25 -1.94 0.27
N LEU A 68 -5.87 -2.18 -0.97
CA LEU A 68 -5.64 -1.14 -1.97
C LEU A 68 -6.71 -1.30 -3.03
N ARG A 69 -7.61 -0.32 -3.13
CA ARG A 69 -8.67 -0.27 -4.14
C ARG A 69 -8.36 0.77 -5.18
N GLY A 70 -8.61 0.43 -6.44
CA GLY A 70 -8.48 1.35 -7.55
C GLY A 70 -9.03 0.77 -8.84
N TYR A 71 -8.75 1.42 -9.95
CA TYR A 71 -9.22 0.98 -11.25
C TYR A 71 -8.25 1.39 -12.35
N ILE A 72 -8.38 0.75 -13.51
CA ILE A 72 -7.70 1.17 -14.72
C ILE A 72 -8.57 2.25 -15.39
N PRO A 73 -8.06 3.48 -15.60
CA PRO A 73 -8.85 4.53 -16.22
C PRO A 73 -9.36 4.14 -17.63
N PRO A 74 -10.61 4.50 -18.00
CA PRO A 74 -11.16 4.20 -19.32
C PRO A 74 -10.31 4.68 -20.51
N SER A 75 -9.54 5.76 -20.31
CA SER A 75 -8.60 6.27 -21.32
C SER A 75 -7.45 5.31 -21.64
N LYS A 76 -7.12 4.38 -20.73
CA LYS A 76 -6.03 3.41 -20.87
C LYS A 76 -6.53 2.01 -21.22
N GLU A 77 -7.82 1.71 -21.01
CA GLU A 77 -8.41 0.39 -21.29
C GLU A 77 -8.16 -0.11 -22.72
N LYS A 78 -8.19 0.79 -23.70
CA LYS A 78 -8.02 0.45 -25.13
C LYS A 78 -6.59 0.05 -25.50
N ASP A 79 -5.61 0.49 -24.72
CA ASP A 79 -4.18 0.27 -24.97
C ASP A 79 -3.62 -0.89 -24.12
N ILE A 80 -4.49 -1.52 -23.32
CA ILE A 80 -4.14 -2.59 -22.40
C ILE A 80 -4.58 -3.92 -23.00
N ASN A 81 -3.62 -4.80 -23.25
CA ASN A 81 -3.88 -6.20 -23.58
C ASN A 81 -3.58 -7.09 -22.35
N PRO A 82 -3.97 -8.38 -22.38
CA PRO A 82 -3.70 -9.29 -21.28
C PRO A 82 -2.21 -9.41 -20.89
N ASP A 83 -1.30 -9.34 -21.86
CA ASP A 83 0.14 -9.42 -21.60
C ASP A 83 0.66 -8.18 -20.83
N HIS A 84 0.12 -6.99 -21.13
CA HIS A 84 0.42 -5.76 -20.41
C HIS A 84 -0.02 -5.86 -18.93
N LEU A 85 -1.20 -6.43 -18.67
CA LEU A 85 -1.69 -6.63 -17.30
C LEU A 85 -0.87 -7.69 -16.57
N ALA A 86 -0.46 -8.75 -17.26
CA ALA A 86 0.37 -9.81 -16.68
C ALA A 86 1.77 -9.31 -16.28
N ALA A 87 2.29 -8.28 -16.96
CA ALA A 87 3.57 -7.65 -16.67
C ALA A 87 3.48 -6.51 -15.64
N ALA A 88 2.27 -6.03 -15.32
CA ALA A 88 2.08 -4.85 -14.48
C ALA A 88 2.66 -5.04 -13.07
N THR A 89 3.22 -3.96 -12.52
CA THR A 89 3.86 -3.94 -11.21
C THR A 89 3.34 -2.80 -10.33
N LEU A 90 3.29 -3.08 -9.03
CA LEU A 90 3.06 -2.10 -7.98
C LEU A 90 4.39 -1.85 -7.29
N SER A 91 4.90 -0.62 -7.42
CA SER A 91 6.04 -0.15 -6.64
C SER A 91 5.54 0.56 -5.39
N ILE A 92 6.07 0.19 -4.24
CA ILE A 92 5.81 0.80 -2.94
C ILE A 92 7.15 1.25 -2.38
N THR A 93 7.33 2.56 -2.20
CA THR A 93 8.47 3.12 -1.48
C THR A 93 8.05 3.45 -0.06
N LEU A 94 8.84 3.00 0.93
CA LEU A 94 8.58 3.21 2.34
C LEU A 94 9.70 3.99 2.99
N SER A 95 9.36 4.96 3.83
CA SER A 95 10.27 5.63 4.77
C SER A 95 9.57 5.82 6.11
N ALA A 96 10.31 6.18 7.16
CA ALA A 96 9.70 6.43 8.46
C ALA A 96 10.42 7.51 9.27
N LEU A 97 9.64 8.28 10.04
CA LEU A 97 10.15 8.96 11.23
C LEU A 97 9.95 8.03 12.42
N LEU A 98 11.03 7.54 13.00
CA LEU A 98 11.00 6.62 14.12
C LEU A 98 10.72 7.37 15.42
N SER A 99 10.25 6.64 16.43
CA SER A 99 9.82 7.24 17.71
C SER A 99 10.98 7.87 18.50
N ASP A 100 12.22 7.49 18.22
CA ASP A 100 13.44 8.08 18.77
C ASP A 100 13.98 9.26 17.93
N GLY A 101 13.25 9.65 16.88
CA GLY A 101 13.61 10.74 15.98
C GLY A 101 14.55 10.34 14.84
N GLU A 102 14.99 9.08 14.76
CA GLU A 102 15.75 8.61 13.60
C GLU A 102 14.88 8.55 12.35
N ILE A 103 15.51 8.71 11.18
CA ILE A 103 14.84 8.62 9.88
C ILE A 103 15.26 7.31 9.21
N GLU A 104 14.29 6.44 8.95
CA GLU A 104 14.47 5.30 8.05
C GLU A 104 14.45 5.81 6.61
N LYS A 105 15.54 5.55 5.89
CA LYS A 105 15.69 5.98 4.50
C LYS A 105 14.68 5.27 3.60
N PRO A 106 14.22 5.93 2.52
CA PRO A 106 13.32 5.33 1.55
C PRO A 106 13.85 3.99 1.01
N LYS A 107 13.00 2.97 1.01
CA LYS A 107 13.25 1.68 0.39
C LYS A 107 12.07 1.28 -0.50
N THR A 108 12.37 0.94 -1.75
CA THR A 108 11.36 0.59 -2.75
C THR A 108 11.25 -0.93 -2.90
N TYR A 109 10.01 -1.41 -2.95
CA TYR A 109 9.63 -2.79 -3.23
C TYR A 109 8.74 -2.80 -4.46
N ALA A 110 9.01 -3.69 -5.40
CA ALA A 110 8.16 -3.91 -6.57
C ALA A 110 7.54 -5.31 -6.47
N VAL A 111 6.22 -5.37 -6.55
CA VAL A 111 5.46 -6.63 -6.58
C VAL A 111 4.64 -6.69 -7.87
N PRO A 112 4.43 -7.88 -8.46
CA PRO A 112 3.56 -8.00 -9.61
C PRO A 112 2.10 -7.68 -9.21
N LEU A 113 1.35 -7.03 -10.10
CA LEU A 113 -0.08 -6.77 -9.96
C LEU A 113 -0.89 -8.01 -10.38
N ARG A 114 -0.55 -9.14 -9.75
CA ARG A 114 -1.18 -10.44 -9.95
C ARG A 114 -1.28 -11.19 -8.63
N THR A 115 -2.29 -12.03 -8.49
CA THR A 115 -2.43 -12.91 -7.33
C THR A 115 -1.18 -13.79 -7.20
N THR A 116 -0.49 -13.67 -6.07
CA THR A 116 0.83 -14.27 -5.86
C THR A 116 1.00 -14.66 -4.40
N ALA A 117 1.33 -15.93 -4.15
CA ALA A 117 1.86 -16.39 -2.88
C ALA A 117 3.38 -16.23 -2.89
N PHE A 118 3.93 -15.42 -1.98
CA PHE A 118 5.38 -15.27 -1.81
C PHE A 118 5.91 -16.24 -0.75
N ARG A 119 5.13 -16.46 0.31
CA ARG A 119 5.38 -17.37 1.45
C ARG A 119 4.06 -17.73 2.12
N ASP A 120 4.09 -18.64 3.09
CA ASP A 120 2.92 -19.10 3.87
C ASP A 120 2.11 -18.00 4.57
N ASN A 121 2.68 -16.80 4.74
CA ASN A 121 2.06 -15.63 5.38
C ASN A 121 2.33 -14.33 4.62
N ALA A 122 2.56 -14.41 3.31
CA ALA A 122 2.76 -13.24 2.46
C ALA A 122 2.14 -13.48 1.09
N HIS A 123 0.98 -12.90 0.87
CA HIS A 123 0.15 -13.08 -0.31
C HIS A 123 -0.36 -11.75 -0.85
N ILE A 124 -0.49 -11.70 -2.16
CA ILE A 124 -1.32 -10.71 -2.85
C ILE A 124 -2.49 -11.48 -3.45
N SER A 125 -3.69 -11.02 -3.17
CA SER A 125 -4.93 -11.48 -3.77
C SER A 125 -5.63 -10.31 -4.45
N ILE A 126 -6.17 -10.52 -5.64
CA ILE A 126 -6.92 -9.49 -6.37
C ILE A 126 -8.38 -9.91 -6.47
N ARG A 127 -9.29 -8.97 -6.25
CA ARG A 127 -10.72 -9.14 -6.50
C ARG A 127 -11.21 -8.16 -7.55
N ASP A 128 -12.10 -8.63 -8.42
CA ASP A 128 -12.80 -7.78 -9.39
C ASP A 128 -13.90 -6.93 -8.74
N GLU A 129 -14.67 -6.20 -9.55
CA GLU A 129 -15.71 -5.28 -9.07
C GLU A 129 -16.88 -6.02 -8.41
N GLU A 130 -17.11 -7.27 -8.78
CA GLU A 130 -18.07 -8.19 -8.17
C GLU A 130 -17.54 -8.87 -6.90
N GLY A 131 -16.25 -8.72 -6.60
CA GLY A 131 -15.59 -9.30 -5.44
C GLY A 131 -15.11 -10.73 -5.63
N ASN A 132 -15.12 -11.27 -6.87
CA ASN A 132 -14.54 -12.57 -7.17
C ASN A 132 -13.01 -12.49 -7.15
N PHE A 133 -12.36 -13.53 -6.64
CA PHE A 133 -10.91 -13.63 -6.74
C PHE A 133 -10.47 -13.90 -8.18
N VAL A 134 -9.50 -13.11 -8.64
CA VAL A 134 -8.97 -13.16 -10.01
C VAL A 134 -7.44 -13.24 -9.99
N ASP A 135 -6.85 -13.76 -11.06
CA ASP A 135 -5.39 -13.95 -11.16
C ASP A 135 -4.63 -12.62 -11.36
N GLY A 136 -5.29 -11.60 -11.90
CA GLY A 136 -4.68 -10.30 -12.24
C GLY A 136 -5.72 -9.20 -12.26
N LEU A 137 -5.27 -7.96 -12.51
CA LEU A 137 -6.18 -6.83 -12.69
C LEU A 137 -7.18 -7.10 -13.83
N THR A 138 -8.43 -6.72 -13.62
CA THR A 138 -9.43 -6.62 -14.67
C THR A 138 -9.34 -5.25 -15.33
N GLY A 139 -9.44 -5.22 -16.65
CA GLY A 139 -9.45 -3.97 -17.42
C GLY A 139 -10.71 -3.12 -17.22
N LYS A 140 -11.72 -3.62 -16.49
CA LYS A 140 -13.00 -2.93 -16.28
C LYS A 140 -13.32 -2.87 -14.81
N GLY A 141 -13.90 -1.74 -14.41
CA GLY A 141 -14.39 -1.56 -13.05
C GLY A 141 -13.27 -1.45 -12.03
N ASN A 142 -13.67 -1.58 -10.76
CA ASN A 142 -12.76 -1.52 -9.65
C ASN A 142 -12.06 -2.86 -9.44
N ASN A 143 -10.84 -2.78 -8.92
CA ASN A 143 -10.05 -3.90 -8.45
C ASN A 143 -9.67 -3.64 -7.00
N ASP A 144 -9.82 -4.66 -6.16
CA ASP A 144 -9.34 -4.68 -4.79
C ASP A 144 -8.11 -5.58 -4.70
N ILE A 145 -6.96 -4.98 -4.37
CA ILE A 145 -5.73 -5.68 -4.04
C ILE A 145 -5.69 -5.84 -2.52
N VAL A 146 -5.82 -7.08 -2.07
CA VAL A 146 -5.78 -7.46 -0.66
C VAL A 146 -4.48 -8.17 -0.39
N THR A 147 -3.82 -7.78 0.68
CA THR A 147 -2.56 -8.41 1.06
C THR A 147 -2.41 -8.49 2.57
N ASP A 148 -1.96 -9.65 3.03
CA ASP A 148 -1.45 -9.93 4.36
C ASP A 148 0.06 -9.64 4.35
N PHE A 149 0.40 -8.35 4.32
CA PHE A 149 1.78 -7.89 4.13
C PHE A 149 2.61 -8.25 5.36
N TRP A 150 3.29 -9.40 5.35
CA TRP A 150 4.41 -9.67 6.24
C TRP A 150 5.68 -9.79 5.39
N ILE A 151 6.45 -8.70 5.28
CA ILE A 151 7.80 -8.74 4.74
C ILE A 151 8.75 -8.86 5.93
N PRO A 152 9.48 -9.98 6.08
CA PRO A 152 10.44 -10.17 7.16
C PRO A 152 11.41 -8.99 7.26
N GLY A 153 11.49 -8.40 8.46
CA GLY A 153 12.38 -7.27 8.74
C GLY A 153 11.82 -5.89 8.43
N MET A 154 10.56 -5.78 8.00
CA MET A 154 9.84 -4.50 7.94
C MET A 154 9.05 -4.24 9.22
N PHE A 155 8.84 -2.96 9.55
CA PHE A 155 8.08 -2.54 10.73
C PHE A 155 8.62 -3.11 12.05
N LEU A 156 9.94 -3.30 12.16
CA LEU A 156 10.60 -3.75 13.39
C LEU A 156 10.67 -2.66 14.48
N ARG A 157 10.31 -1.43 14.13
CA ARG A 157 10.39 -0.26 15.00
C ARG A 157 9.13 0.58 14.85
N THR A 158 8.68 1.12 15.99
CA THR A 158 7.56 2.05 16.02
C THR A 158 7.96 3.38 15.42
N GLY A 159 7.16 3.88 14.50
CA GLY A 159 7.37 5.17 13.86
C GLY A 159 6.16 5.57 13.04
N ARG A 160 6.20 6.79 12.54
CA ARG A 160 5.27 7.25 11.50
C ARG A 160 5.83 6.86 10.14
N TRP A 161 5.28 5.79 9.59
CA TRP A 161 5.62 5.30 8.27
C TRP A 161 4.95 6.13 7.18
N THR A 162 5.68 6.42 6.10
CA THR A 162 5.21 7.11 4.90
C THR A 162 5.32 6.15 3.71
N PHE A 163 4.34 6.20 2.82
CA PHE A 163 4.28 5.33 1.65
C PHE A 163 4.16 6.16 0.38
N GLU A 164 4.88 5.77 -0.66
CA GLU A 164 4.66 6.27 -2.00
C GLU A 164 4.31 5.10 -2.90
N VAL A 165 3.20 5.21 -3.64
CA VAL A 165 2.70 4.10 -4.44
C VAL A 165 2.66 4.46 -5.92
N VAL A 166 3.15 3.54 -6.76
CA VAL A 166 3.19 3.67 -8.21
C VAL A 166 2.75 2.36 -8.87
N GLY A 167 1.58 2.36 -9.51
CA GLY A 167 1.12 1.28 -10.39
C GLY A 167 1.52 1.54 -11.84
N ARG A 168 2.39 0.69 -12.40
CA ARG A 168 2.90 0.82 -13.77
C ARG A 168 2.91 -0.52 -14.52
N MET A 169 3.18 -0.44 -15.83
CA MET A 169 3.75 -1.57 -16.58
C MET A 169 5.22 -1.75 -16.22
#